data_AF-A0AB34L739-F1
#
_entry.id   AF-A0AB34L739-F1
#
_cell.length_a   1.000
_cell.length_b   1.000
_cell.length_c   1.000
_cell.angle_alpha   90.00
_cell.angle_beta   90.00
_cell.angle_gamma   90.00
#
_symmetry.space_group_name_H-M   'P 1'
#
loop_
_entity.id
_entity.type
_entity.pdbx_description
1 polymer ?
#
loop_
_entity_poly.entity_id
_entity_poly.type
_entity_poly.pdbx_seq_one_letter_code
_entity_poly.pdbx_strand_id
1 'polypeptide(L)'
;MNKRRHFIVPLWIIALVIGWSCANKHTSGMTTKQDSITYDVAHIQDMTITRPHEVLALLDTAEQKSLMTAFDINRLRCLAYHNGLSNYKRALRYALEAYKLPSAREDTEVLLSLVELIADEYYMEGDYANSVRYCGEGVKLAQETGNRMSEANFHVTLGQNLLQMRQQEEAFRHFSFATNVTEEEARKSSSWVEWDNYLYALGTQISSFSENKRYEEAAAMWPVLEKAMENLSKCDDIPDGLLDMRIASGYAAYAYIYRQKGDTTEADKLYDLLTSTRYASTPDGEGIRIPYLIASRRYREALRYITREKQYKQAHSDTVNYEYIEWHLKYELQAYEGMEDFRAANHVQSNIIALMDTLQEKSRQEDALELAEIYKSNEQARQIERQTASIRLRNAIIISAIVFLLAAIAFSVRMLYYNRIIRNKNNVMIHTIDELMTYKDELFVQQEENIRLKATLQGPQEEQSPQMPAKEDADSRLMPKLTDNDRTLYNRMIHEITNRRLYLDTSLTKQDLLKEFHIPTNKFSILFKEFAGCSFTQYIQQCRLDHATRLMRRHPQWSLEAIAKESQMSNGAFYSQFQKKYGMKPSDYRNKELSKGRIDE
;
A
#
# COMPACT_ATOMS: atom_id res chain seq x y z
N MET A 1 7.96 31.78 -32.44
CA MET A 1 8.71 31.49 -31.19
C MET A 1 10.11 32.09 -31.32
N ASN A 2 10.25 33.39 -31.04
CA ASN A 2 11.53 34.11 -31.12
C ASN A 2 12.10 34.24 -29.69
N LYS A 3 12.87 33.24 -29.24
CA LYS A 3 13.75 33.39 -28.07
C LYS A 3 15.08 33.96 -28.59
N ARG A 4 15.18 35.29 -28.72
CA ARG A 4 16.49 35.96 -28.88
C ARG A 4 17.25 35.78 -27.57
N ARG A 5 17.98 34.67 -27.43
CA ARG A 5 19.06 34.50 -26.46
C ARG A 5 20.25 35.32 -26.97
N HIS A 6 20.41 36.51 -26.42
CA HIS A 6 21.66 37.28 -26.52
C HIS A 6 22.34 37.14 -25.16
N PHE A 7 23.11 36.07 -24.98
CA PHE A 7 24.03 35.94 -23.85
C PHE A 7 25.41 36.35 -24.37
N ILE A 8 25.90 37.48 -23.89
CA ILE A 8 27.25 37.99 -24.10
C ILE A 8 27.75 38.02 -22.65
N VAL A 9 28.29 36.95 -22.09
CA VAL A 9 29.72 36.57 -22.14
C VAL A 9 29.91 35.48 -21.06
N PRO A 10 30.69 34.39 -21.24
CA PRO A 10 31.11 33.55 -20.12
C PRO A 10 32.48 34.03 -19.64
N LEU A 11 32.65 35.30 -19.27
CA LEU A 11 33.91 35.71 -18.62
C LEU A 11 33.99 35.21 -17.18
N TRP A 12 32.87 34.66 -16.69
CA TRP A 12 32.70 34.17 -15.33
C TRP A 12 32.16 32.75 -15.27
N ILE A 13 31.87 32.10 -16.41
CA ILE A 13 31.61 30.66 -16.43
C ILE A 13 32.96 29.96 -16.50
N ILE A 14 33.63 29.97 -15.36
CA ILE A 14 34.26 28.73 -14.93
C ILE A 14 33.18 28.08 -14.11
N ALA A 15 32.99 26.80 -14.35
CA ALA A 15 32.09 25.94 -13.60
C ALA A 15 31.89 26.46 -12.17
N LEU A 16 30.65 26.40 -11.69
CA LEU A 16 30.44 26.09 -10.29
C LEU A 16 31.22 24.79 -10.03
N VAL A 17 32.54 24.89 -9.83
CA VAL A 17 33.28 23.97 -8.98
C VAL A 17 32.71 24.31 -7.64
N ILE A 18 31.54 23.77 -7.35
CA ILE A 18 31.01 23.76 -6.01
C ILE A 18 32.11 23.02 -5.26
N GLY A 19 32.91 23.79 -4.51
CA GLY A 19 34.05 23.29 -3.77
C GLY A 19 33.53 22.42 -2.65
N TRP A 20 33.17 21.17 -2.97
CA TRP A 20 32.72 20.20 -1.99
C TRP A 20 33.98 19.63 -1.34
N SER A 21 34.55 20.40 -0.43
CA SER A 21 35.50 19.90 0.54
C SER A 21 34.86 19.91 1.92
N CYS A 22 33.83 19.08 2.09
CA CYS A 22 33.43 18.63 3.42
C CYS A 22 33.71 17.14 3.59
N ALA A 23 34.55 16.88 4.57
CA ALA A 23 35.18 15.62 4.91
C ALA A 23 34.14 14.51 5.13
N ASN A 24 34.06 13.53 4.24
CA ASN A 24 33.29 12.32 4.52
C ASN A 24 34.17 11.23 5.12
N LYS A 25 34.25 11.21 6.45
CA LYS A 25 34.65 10.02 7.21
C LYS A 25 33.41 9.15 7.42
N HIS A 26 33.07 8.27 6.47
CA HIS A 26 32.20 7.14 6.78
C HIS A 26 32.62 5.84 6.05
N THR A 27 33.23 4.97 6.87
CA THR A 27 33.17 3.50 6.86
C THR A 27 33.38 2.75 5.54
N SER A 28 34.62 2.32 5.34
CA SER A 28 35.04 1.34 4.33
C SER A 28 34.54 -0.07 4.68
N GLY A 29 33.68 -0.64 3.83
CA GLY A 29 33.61 -2.08 3.62
C GLY A 29 34.71 -2.50 2.65
N MET A 30 35.36 -3.63 2.92
CA MET A 30 36.57 -4.14 2.23
C MET A 30 36.52 -4.01 0.69
N THR A 31 37.32 -3.09 0.14
CA THR A 31 37.77 -3.07 -1.25
C THR A 31 39.29 -2.95 -1.30
N THR A 32 39.91 -3.46 -2.36
CA THR A 32 41.37 -3.43 -2.50
C THR A 32 41.86 -1.97 -2.60
N LYS A 33 43.09 -1.70 -2.16
CA LYS A 33 43.67 -0.34 -2.05
C LYS A 33 43.61 0.48 -3.36
N GLN A 34 43.49 -0.20 -4.51
CA GLN A 34 43.37 0.41 -5.84
C GLN A 34 41.92 0.78 -6.19
N ASP A 35 40.95 -0.05 -5.81
CA ASP A 35 39.52 0.22 -6.00
C ASP A 35 39.06 1.42 -5.14
N SER A 36 39.62 1.54 -3.92
CA SER A 36 39.29 2.66 -3.01
C SER A 36 39.73 4.03 -3.53
N ILE A 37 40.74 4.11 -4.40
CA ILE A 37 41.19 5.38 -5.00
C ILE A 37 40.41 5.68 -6.29
N THR A 38 40.06 4.64 -7.04
CA THR A 38 39.36 4.78 -8.33
C THR A 38 37.92 5.26 -8.17
N TYR A 39 37.23 4.87 -7.09
CA TYR A 39 35.84 5.24 -6.81
C TYR A 39 35.69 6.30 -5.71
N ASP A 40 36.74 7.10 -5.50
CA ASP A 40 36.69 8.25 -4.60
C ASP A 40 35.87 9.40 -5.21
N VAL A 41 34.93 9.94 -4.43
CA VAL A 41 33.97 10.97 -4.90
C VAL A 41 34.69 12.24 -5.36
N ALA A 42 35.70 12.70 -4.62
CA ALA A 42 36.42 13.92 -4.95
C ALA A 42 37.25 13.74 -6.24
N HIS A 43 37.91 12.59 -6.40
CA HIS A 43 38.63 12.26 -7.62
C HIS A 43 37.71 12.20 -8.85
N ILE A 44 36.54 11.56 -8.75
CA ILE A 44 35.59 11.48 -9.86
C ILE A 44 35.04 12.86 -10.20
N GLN A 45 34.73 13.68 -9.19
CA GLN A 45 34.22 15.03 -9.37
C GLN A 45 35.17 15.90 -10.22
N ASP A 46 36.47 15.86 -9.96
CA ASP A 46 37.48 16.61 -10.73
C ASP A 46 37.49 16.23 -12.23
N MET A 47 37.19 14.97 -12.54
CA MET A 47 37.11 14.46 -13.91
C MET A 47 35.79 14.82 -14.62
N THR A 48 34.76 15.29 -13.91
CA THR A 48 33.43 15.55 -14.51
C THR A 48 33.45 16.61 -15.60
N ILE A 49 34.42 17.53 -15.54
CA ILE A 49 34.59 18.60 -16.52
C ILE A 49 35.41 18.11 -17.71
N THR A 50 36.56 17.49 -17.44
CA THR A 50 37.58 17.19 -18.46
C THR A 50 37.36 15.86 -19.17
N ARG A 51 36.76 14.87 -18.49
CA ARG A 51 36.57 13.50 -18.98
C ARG A 51 35.16 12.97 -18.65
N PRO A 52 34.08 13.71 -18.98
CA PRO A 52 32.71 13.38 -18.56
C PRO A 52 32.24 12.00 -19.03
N HIS A 53 32.57 11.57 -20.25
CA HIS A 53 32.17 10.26 -20.76
C HIS A 53 32.84 9.10 -20.00
N GLU A 54 34.10 9.28 -19.60
CA GLU A 54 34.80 8.29 -18.79
C GLU A 54 34.23 8.23 -17.38
N VAL A 55 33.88 9.38 -16.80
CA VAL A 55 33.16 9.46 -15.53
C VAL A 55 31.85 8.69 -15.60
N LEU A 56 31.03 8.88 -16.65
CA LEU A 56 29.77 8.15 -16.80
C LEU A 56 29.98 6.63 -16.87
N ALA A 57 30.96 6.15 -17.65
CA ALA A 57 31.27 4.73 -17.74
C ALA A 57 31.79 4.14 -16.41
N LEU A 58 32.57 4.94 -15.66
CA LEU A 58 33.04 4.58 -14.33
C LEU A 58 31.86 4.46 -13.35
N LEU A 59 30.92 5.41 -13.38
CA LEU A 59 29.74 5.42 -12.54
C LEU A 59 28.78 4.26 -12.86
N ASP A 60 28.63 3.89 -14.14
CA ASP A 60 27.87 2.70 -14.54
C ASP A 60 28.48 1.41 -13.95
N THR A 61 29.81 1.32 -13.97
CA THR A 61 30.54 0.20 -13.36
C THR A 61 30.39 0.21 -11.84
N ALA A 62 30.48 1.38 -11.21
CA ALA A 62 30.30 1.57 -9.78
C ALA A 62 28.91 1.14 -9.32
N GLU A 63 27.87 1.48 -10.09
CA GLU A 63 26.48 1.08 -9.83
C GLU A 63 26.31 -0.43 -9.95
N GLN A 64 26.76 -1.03 -11.05
CA GLN A 64 26.63 -2.46 -11.30
C GLN A 64 27.32 -3.31 -10.23
N LYS A 65 28.47 -2.85 -9.73
CA LYS A 65 29.27 -3.54 -8.71
C LYS A 65 28.94 -3.08 -7.28
N SER A 66 28.00 -2.16 -7.10
CA SER A 66 27.64 -1.57 -5.80
C SER A 66 28.84 -1.00 -5.03
N LEU A 67 29.74 -0.31 -5.74
CA LEU A 67 30.97 0.28 -5.19
C LEU A 67 30.78 1.70 -4.65
N MET A 68 29.67 2.35 -4.98
CA MET A 68 29.33 3.70 -4.54
C MET A 68 27.84 3.77 -4.15
N THR A 69 27.48 4.76 -3.35
CA THR A 69 26.07 4.97 -2.98
C THR A 69 25.28 5.46 -4.19
N ALA A 70 23.99 5.10 -4.26
CA ALA A 70 23.10 5.63 -5.29
C ALA A 70 23.01 7.17 -5.26
N PHE A 71 23.21 7.78 -4.09
CA PHE A 71 23.24 9.23 -3.94
C PHE A 71 24.45 9.84 -4.64
N ASP A 72 25.66 9.35 -4.35
CA ASP A 72 26.89 9.87 -4.96
C ASP A 72 26.92 9.62 -6.46
N ILE A 73 26.46 8.44 -6.91
CA ILE A 73 26.38 8.12 -8.33
C ILE A 73 25.49 9.13 -9.06
N ASN A 74 24.27 9.37 -8.58
CA ASN A 74 23.35 10.30 -9.24
C ASN A 74 23.86 11.74 -9.19
N ARG A 75 24.43 12.16 -8.07
CA ARG A 75 25.05 13.48 -7.95
C ARG A 75 26.22 13.67 -8.92
N LEU A 76 27.12 12.70 -9.05
CA LEU A 76 28.26 12.77 -9.97
C LEU A 76 27.83 12.68 -11.44
N ARG A 77 26.80 11.89 -11.75
CA ARG A 77 26.17 11.90 -13.09
C ARG A 77 25.62 13.29 -13.40
N CYS A 78 24.94 13.92 -12.44
CA CYS A 78 24.46 15.30 -12.61
C CYS A 78 25.61 16.25 -12.97
N LEU A 79 26.70 16.24 -12.21
CA LEU A 79 27.87 17.10 -12.46
C LEU A 79 28.53 16.81 -13.82
N ALA A 80 28.64 15.54 -14.23
CA ALA A 80 29.19 15.17 -15.54
C ALA A 80 28.32 15.69 -16.70
N TYR A 81 26.99 15.61 -16.57
CA TYR A 81 26.07 16.13 -17.58
C TYR A 81 26.00 17.66 -17.59
N HIS A 82 26.04 18.31 -16.42
CA HIS A 82 26.04 19.75 -16.27
C HIS A 82 27.32 20.36 -16.85
N ASN A 83 28.48 19.98 -16.30
CA ASN A 83 29.75 20.64 -16.60
C ASN A 83 30.38 20.19 -17.91
N GLY A 84 30.42 18.87 -18.16
CA GLY A 84 31.23 18.32 -19.25
C GLY A 84 30.48 18.13 -20.56
N LEU A 85 29.16 17.98 -20.49
CA LEU A 85 28.33 17.65 -21.67
C LEU A 85 27.23 18.69 -21.96
N SER A 86 27.05 19.68 -21.08
CA SER A 86 26.03 20.73 -21.18
C SER A 86 24.63 20.16 -21.49
N ASN A 87 24.31 18.98 -20.93
CA ASN A 87 23.01 18.33 -21.04
C ASN A 87 22.22 18.54 -19.74
N TYR A 88 21.69 19.75 -19.61
CA TYR A 88 20.99 20.24 -18.42
C TYR A 88 19.75 19.41 -18.08
N LYS A 89 19.03 18.91 -19.09
CA LYS A 89 17.91 17.97 -18.91
C LYS A 89 18.32 16.70 -18.16
N ARG A 90 19.39 16.03 -18.58
CA ARG A 90 19.88 14.82 -17.89
C ARG A 90 20.48 15.15 -16.54
N ALA A 91 21.19 16.27 -16.44
CA ALA A 91 21.69 16.76 -15.17
C ALA A 91 20.54 16.93 -14.16
N LEU A 92 19.49 17.65 -14.54
CA LEU A 92 18.28 17.84 -13.74
C LEU A 92 17.65 16.52 -13.29
N ARG A 93 17.51 15.55 -14.22
CA ARG A 93 16.97 14.22 -13.89
C ARG A 93 17.77 13.56 -12.77
N TYR A 94 19.09 13.49 -12.91
CA TYR A 94 19.95 12.86 -11.92
C TYR A 94 20.03 13.65 -10.61
N ALA A 95 19.97 14.99 -10.67
CA ALA A 95 19.87 15.84 -9.48
C ALA A 95 18.59 15.53 -8.70
N LEU A 96 17.46 15.40 -9.39
CA LEU A 96 16.16 15.06 -8.78
C LEU A 96 16.13 13.62 -8.27
N GLU A 97 16.79 12.67 -8.93
CA GLU A 97 16.96 11.30 -8.43
C GLU A 97 17.78 11.29 -7.14
N ALA A 98 18.92 11.98 -7.10
CA ALA A 98 19.71 12.16 -5.87
C ALA A 98 18.87 12.83 -4.77
N TYR A 99 18.11 13.88 -5.11
CA TYR A 99 17.25 14.61 -4.19
C TYR A 99 16.06 13.79 -3.69
N LYS A 100 15.67 12.68 -4.32
CA LYS A 100 14.60 11.81 -3.76
C LYS A 100 15.13 10.87 -2.68
N LEU A 101 16.45 10.65 -2.61
CA LEU A 101 17.05 9.70 -1.68
C LEU A 101 17.10 10.25 -0.25
N PRO A 102 16.90 9.40 0.78
CA PRO A 102 17.04 9.82 2.17
C PRO A 102 18.42 10.40 2.49
N SER A 103 19.48 9.85 1.89
CA SER A 103 20.87 10.29 2.12
C SER A 103 21.14 11.73 1.70
N ALA A 104 20.31 12.31 0.83
CA ALA A 104 20.40 13.73 0.53
C ALA A 104 20.12 14.63 1.75
N ARG A 105 19.53 14.11 2.84
CA ARG A 105 19.12 14.86 4.03
C ARG A 105 20.02 14.60 5.23
N GLU A 106 21.05 13.78 5.07
CA GLU A 106 22.01 13.45 6.13
C GLU A 106 22.97 14.62 6.38
N ASP A 107 23.31 15.36 5.34
CA ASP A 107 24.19 16.53 5.40
C ASP A 107 23.49 17.74 4.74
N THR A 108 23.32 18.80 5.54
CA THR A 108 22.64 20.03 5.14
C THR A 108 23.39 20.79 4.06
N GLU A 109 24.72 20.82 4.09
CA GLU A 109 25.53 21.55 3.12
C GLU A 109 25.49 20.87 1.75
N VAL A 110 25.55 19.54 1.77
CA VAL A 110 25.32 18.69 0.61
C VAL A 110 23.91 18.88 0.05
N LEU A 111 22.90 18.95 0.90
CA LEU A 111 21.51 19.21 0.48
C LEU A 111 21.37 20.58 -0.18
N LEU A 112 21.90 21.63 0.44
CA LEU A 112 21.85 22.99 -0.09
C LEU A 112 22.51 23.06 -1.46
N SER A 113 23.71 22.50 -1.59
CA SER A 113 24.44 22.44 -2.86
C SER A 113 23.67 21.67 -3.95
N LEU A 114 23.00 20.58 -3.59
CA LEU A 114 22.14 19.84 -4.52
C LEU A 114 20.91 20.65 -4.93
N VAL A 115 20.31 21.42 -4.01
CA VAL A 115 19.17 22.29 -4.30
C VAL A 115 19.58 23.49 -5.16
N GLU A 116 20.77 24.06 -4.95
CA GLU A 116 21.38 25.06 -5.83
C GLU A 116 21.50 24.52 -7.26
N LEU A 117 22.07 23.33 -7.42
CA LEU A 117 22.22 22.68 -8.72
C LEU A 117 20.85 22.45 -9.38
N ILE A 118 19.86 21.91 -8.65
CA ILE A 118 18.50 21.72 -9.18
C ILE A 118 17.89 23.05 -9.65
N ALA A 119 18.04 24.12 -8.87
CA ALA A 119 17.52 25.43 -9.24
C ALA A 119 18.17 25.95 -10.52
N ASP A 120 19.48 25.81 -10.65
CA ASP A 120 20.23 26.19 -11.85
C ASP A 120 19.80 25.36 -13.07
N GLU A 121 19.67 24.04 -12.93
CA GLU A 121 19.24 23.18 -14.04
C GLU A 121 17.83 23.53 -14.56
N TYR A 122 16.89 23.84 -13.66
CA TYR A 122 15.58 24.34 -14.06
C TYR A 122 15.69 25.69 -14.80
N TYR A 123 16.59 26.58 -14.37
CA TYR A 123 16.85 27.84 -15.06
C TYR A 123 17.41 27.61 -16.47
N MET A 124 18.38 26.69 -16.63
CA MET A 124 19.01 26.36 -17.91
C MET A 124 18.01 25.75 -18.92
N GLU A 125 17.11 24.89 -18.45
CA GLU A 125 16.01 24.34 -19.24
C GLU A 125 14.89 25.38 -19.54
N GLY A 126 14.92 26.52 -18.84
CA GLY A 126 13.97 27.62 -19.02
C GLY A 126 12.66 27.44 -18.25
N ASP A 127 12.62 26.54 -17.27
CA ASP A 127 11.53 26.40 -16.31
C ASP A 127 11.80 27.28 -15.09
N TYR A 128 11.65 28.59 -15.31
CA TYR A 128 11.92 29.60 -14.30
C TYR A 128 11.00 29.49 -13.08
N ALA A 129 9.81 28.91 -13.22
CA ALA A 129 8.88 28.75 -12.12
C ALA A 129 9.39 27.71 -11.10
N ASN A 130 9.85 26.55 -11.57
CA ASN A 130 10.46 25.56 -10.68
C ASN A 130 11.81 26.03 -10.15
N SER A 131 12.63 26.72 -10.96
CA SER A 131 13.88 27.30 -10.50
C SER A 131 13.66 28.27 -9.33
N VAL A 132 12.73 29.22 -9.45
CA VAL A 132 12.37 30.16 -8.37
C VAL A 132 11.81 29.43 -7.14
N ARG A 133 11.01 28.36 -7.33
CA ARG A 133 10.51 27.56 -6.21
C ARG A 133 11.65 26.91 -5.43
N TYR A 134 12.58 26.23 -6.09
CA TYR A 134 13.73 25.62 -5.44
C TYR A 134 14.67 26.64 -4.81
N CYS A 135 14.85 27.81 -5.44
CA CYS A 135 15.56 28.92 -4.81
C CYS A 135 14.87 29.37 -3.51
N GLY A 136 13.54 29.50 -3.49
CA GLY A 136 12.82 29.89 -2.28
C GLY A 136 12.91 28.86 -1.15
N GLU A 137 12.83 27.57 -1.48
CA GLU A 137 13.06 26.47 -0.54
C GLU A 137 14.49 26.48 0.00
N GLY A 138 15.46 26.68 -0.90
CA GLY A 138 16.89 26.75 -0.60
C GLY A 138 17.27 27.94 0.28
N VAL A 139 16.79 29.16 -0.03
CA VAL A 139 16.99 30.37 0.78
C VAL A 139 16.48 30.14 2.19
N LYS A 140 15.27 29.58 2.33
CA LYS A 140 14.69 29.31 3.65
C LYS A 140 15.56 28.33 4.45
N LEU A 141 16.00 27.24 3.83
CA LEU A 141 16.87 26.26 4.48
C LEU A 141 18.23 26.87 4.84
N ALA A 142 18.81 27.66 3.96
CA ALA A 142 20.08 28.35 4.18
C ALA A 142 20.00 29.33 5.37
N GLN A 143 18.91 30.10 5.46
CA GLN A 143 18.65 31.00 6.59
C GLN A 143 18.44 30.25 7.91
N GLU A 144 17.66 29.17 7.91
CA GLU A 144 17.41 28.35 9.11
C GLU A 144 18.69 27.68 9.63
N THR A 145 19.64 27.40 8.75
CA THR A 145 20.89 26.69 9.07
C THR A 145 22.09 27.62 9.20
N GLY A 146 21.92 28.91 8.92
CA GLY A 146 22.97 29.92 8.97
C GLY A 146 23.99 29.84 7.82
N ASN A 147 23.69 29.11 6.74
CA ASN A 147 24.58 29.00 5.58
C ASN A 147 24.45 30.23 4.66
N ARG A 148 25.24 31.26 4.97
CA ARG A 148 25.27 32.55 4.26
C ARG A 148 25.68 32.41 2.78
N MET A 149 26.61 31.50 2.48
CA MET A 149 27.11 31.32 1.11
C MET A 149 26.05 30.72 0.20
N SER A 150 25.37 29.66 0.65
CA SER A 150 24.24 29.09 -0.09
C SER A 150 23.09 30.10 -0.25
N GLU A 151 22.79 30.88 0.78
CA GLU A 151 21.80 31.98 0.68
C GLU A 151 22.14 32.94 -0.46
N ALA A 152 23.41 33.37 -0.54
CA ALA A 152 23.89 34.24 -1.61
C ALA A 152 23.78 33.58 -3.00
N ASN A 153 24.16 32.31 -3.14
CA ASN A 153 24.08 31.58 -4.40
C ASN A 153 22.64 31.46 -4.93
N PHE A 154 21.67 31.19 -4.05
CA PHE A 154 20.26 31.21 -4.44
C PHE A 154 19.81 32.60 -4.88
N HIS A 155 20.31 33.67 -4.26
CA HIS A 155 20.00 35.03 -4.68
C HIS A 155 20.59 35.39 -6.05
N VAL A 156 21.76 34.87 -6.42
CA VAL A 156 22.28 34.98 -7.79
C VAL A 156 21.31 34.33 -8.78
N THR A 157 20.90 33.09 -8.50
CA THR A 157 19.99 32.32 -9.36
C THR A 157 18.60 32.98 -9.46
N LEU A 158 18.06 33.50 -8.36
CA LEU A 158 16.83 34.30 -8.35
C LEU A 158 16.96 35.55 -9.21
N GLY A 159 18.07 36.27 -9.11
CA GLY A 159 18.36 37.43 -9.94
C GLY A 159 18.28 37.09 -11.43
N GLN A 160 18.93 36.01 -11.85
CA GLN A 160 18.90 35.55 -13.24
C GLN A 160 17.48 35.18 -13.71
N ASN A 161 16.72 34.44 -12.89
CA ASN A 161 15.33 34.10 -13.18
C ASN A 161 14.46 35.35 -13.36
N LEU A 162 14.60 36.33 -12.46
CA LEU A 162 13.83 37.57 -12.49
C LEU A 162 14.14 38.41 -13.74
N LEU A 163 15.38 38.41 -14.22
CA LEU A 163 15.71 39.03 -15.53
C LEU A 163 14.92 38.37 -16.66
N GLN A 164 14.84 37.04 -16.70
CA GLN A 164 14.06 36.31 -17.70
C GLN A 164 12.56 36.61 -17.59
N MET A 165 12.08 36.84 -16.38
CA MET A 165 10.71 37.27 -16.08
C MET A 165 10.48 38.80 -16.27
N ARG A 166 11.47 39.53 -16.77
CA ARG A 166 11.46 40.99 -17.01
C ARG A 166 11.26 41.85 -15.76
N GLN A 167 11.66 41.34 -14.60
CA GLN A 167 11.65 42.05 -13.32
C GLN A 167 13.05 42.59 -12.99
N GLN A 168 13.55 43.51 -13.82
CA GLN A 168 14.95 43.94 -13.78
C GLN A 168 15.38 44.54 -12.43
N GLU A 169 14.65 45.53 -11.90
CA GLU A 169 15.03 46.19 -10.65
C GLU A 169 15.02 45.24 -9.44
N GLU A 170 14.15 44.23 -9.45
CA GLU A 170 14.14 43.20 -8.42
C GLU A 170 15.32 42.23 -8.57
N ALA A 171 15.63 41.83 -9.80
CA ALA A 171 16.81 41.02 -10.09
C ALA A 171 18.10 41.66 -9.56
N PHE A 172 18.31 42.95 -9.83
CA PHE A 172 19.51 43.66 -9.37
C PHE A 172 19.56 43.85 -7.85
N ARG A 173 18.42 43.91 -7.15
CA ARG A 173 18.41 43.86 -5.68
C ARG A 173 18.91 42.51 -5.16
N HIS A 174 18.56 41.40 -5.82
CA HIS A 174 19.08 40.08 -5.45
C HIS A 174 20.57 39.91 -5.76
N PHE A 175 21.05 40.41 -6.90
CA PHE A 175 22.49 40.43 -7.17
C PHE A 175 23.25 41.25 -6.14
N SER A 176 22.77 42.46 -5.80
CA SER A 176 23.39 43.28 -4.76
C SER A 176 23.39 42.60 -3.38
N PHE A 177 22.33 41.87 -3.04
CA PHE A 177 22.32 41.06 -1.82
C PHE A 177 23.42 40.00 -1.86
N ALA A 178 23.50 39.21 -2.93
CA ALA A 178 24.48 38.15 -3.08
C ALA A 178 25.93 38.68 -3.03
N THR A 179 26.22 39.78 -3.73
CA THR A 179 27.56 40.40 -3.70
C THR A 179 27.92 40.95 -2.33
N ASN A 180 26.97 41.53 -1.60
CA ASN A 180 27.24 42.03 -0.25
C ASN A 180 27.54 40.89 0.72
N VAL A 181 26.76 39.80 0.67
CA VAL A 181 26.98 38.63 1.53
C VAL A 181 28.33 37.97 1.22
N THR A 182 28.61 37.69 -0.05
CA THR A 182 29.88 37.06 -0.46
C THR A 182 31.09 37.95 -0.15
N GLU A 183 30.98 39.28 -0.29
CA GLU A 183 32.03 40.20 0.14
C GLU A 183 32.28 40.14 1.66
N GLU A 184 31.21 40.14 2.46
CA GLU A 184 31.32 40.03 3.91
C GLU A 184 32.00 38.75 4.35
N GLU A 185 31.66 37.61 3.75
CA GLU A 185 32.30 36.32 4.04
C GLU A 185 33.76 36.29 3.55
N ALA A 186 34.05 36.82 2.36
CA ALA A 186 35.42 36.92 1.84
C ALA A 186 36.33 37.75 2.74
N ARG A 187 35.84 38.85 3.31
CA ARG A 187 36.62 39.69 4.25
C ARG A 187 36.92 39.02 5.59
N LYS A 188 36.14 38.02 5.99
CA LYS A 188 36.36 37.25 7.23
C LYS A 188 37.34 36.10 7.03
N SER A 189 37.61 35.73 5.78
CA SER A 189 38.40 34.56 5.40
C SER A 189 39.74 34.95 4.79
N SER A 190 40.78 34.15 5.06
CA SER A 190 42.05 34.20 4.32
C SER A 190 42.05 33.28 3.10
N SER A 191 40.98 32.48 2.91
CA SER A 191 40.87 31.53 1.81
C SER A 191 40.62 32.24 0.48
N TRP A 192 41.35 31.82 -0.55
CA TRP A 192 41.11 32.27 -1.92
C TRP A 192 39.71 31.89 -2.42
N VAL A 193 39.11 30.81 -1.90
CA VAL A 193 37.79 30.31 -2.31
C VAL A 193 36.71 31.36 -2.08
N GLU A 194 36.72 32.04 -0.93
CA GLU A 194 35.69 33.04 -0.63
C GLU A 194 35.84 34.31 -1.48
N TRP A 195 37.08 34.72 -1.76
CA TRP A 195 37.34 35.80 -2.70
C TRP A 195 36.95 35.42 -4.13
N ASP A 196 37.13 34.17 -4.53
CA ASP A 196 36.71 33.66 -5.83
C ASP A 196 35.18 33.59 -5.95
N ASN A 197 34.48 33.15 -4.88
CA ASN A 197 33.02 33.18 -4.80
C ASN A 197 32.47 34.62 -4.93
N TYR A 198 33.11 35.58 -4.25
CA TYR A 198 32.75 36.99 -4.38
C TYR A 198 32.98 37.52 -5.81
N LEU A 199 34.12 37.20 -6.41
CA LEU A 199 34.42 37.55 -7.80
C LEU A 199 33.41 36.94 -8.79
N TYR A 200 32.97 35.71 -8.56
CA TYR A 200 31.93 35.06 -9.35
C TYR A 200 30.58 35.78 -9.23
N ALA A 201 30.14 36.12 -8.02
CA ALA A 201 28.89 36.88 -7.80
C ALA A 201 28.95 38.28 -8.46
N LEU A 202 30.07 39.00 -8.28
CA LEU A 202 30.33 40.28 -8.95
C LEU A 202 30.28 40.14 -10.47
N GLY A 203 30.99 39.15 -11.00
CA GLY A 203 31.05 38.86 -12.42
C GLY A 203 29.69 38.61 -13.05
N THR A 204 28.83 37.86 -12.34
CA THR A 204 27.45 37.61 -12.75
C THR A 204 26.62 38.88 -12.77
N GLN A 205 26.74 39.75 -11.76
CA GLN A 205 26.06 41.03 -11.74
C GLN A 205 26.53 41.97 -12.87
N ILE A 206 27.85 42.07 -13.08
CA ILE A 206 28.46 42.90 -14.14
C ILE A 206 28.01 42.43 -15.52
N SER A 207 28.03 41.12 -15.76
CA SER A 207 27.56 40.53 -17.01
C SER A 207 26.06 40.80 -17.21
N SER A 208 25.26 40.67 -16.15
CA SER A 208 23.83 40.99 -16.18
C SER A 208 23.55 42.45 -16.51
N PHE A 209 24.33 43.41 -15.99
CA PHE A 209 24.23 44.81 -16.41
C PHE A 209 24.54 44.97 -17.90
N SER A 210 25.65 44.38 -18.36
CA SER A 210 26.12 44.44 -19.74
C SER A 210 25.09 43.89 -20.73
N GLU A 211 24.53 42.70 -20.47
CA GLU A 211 23.51 42.05 -21.31
C GLU A 211 22.22 42.88 -21.40
N ASN A 212 21.87 43.58 -20.32
CA ASN A 212 20.72 44.49 -20.28
C ASN A 212 21.07 45.91 -20.76
N LYS A 213 22.25 46.10 -21.39
CA LYS A 213 22.74 47.38 -21.93
C LYS A 213 22.89 48.49 -20.88
N ARG A 214 22.99 48.13 -19.60
CA ARG A 214 23.24 49.04 -18.47
C ARG A 214 24.74 49.29 -18.33
N TYR A 215 25.38 49.75 -19.40
CA TYR A 215 26.84 49.85 -19.49
C TYR A 215 27.44 50.87 -18.52
N GLU A 216 26.70 51.92 -18.14
CA GLU A 216 27.14 52.89 -17.13
C GLU A 216 27.31 52.23 -15.75
N GLU A 217 26.33 51.42 -15.35
CA GLU A 217 26.37 50.71 -14.07
C GLU A 217 27.40 49.58 -14.09
N ALA A 218 27.52 48.86 -15.21
CA ALA A 218 28.59 47.89 -15.39
C ALA A 218 29.98 48.55 -15.27
N ALA A 219 30.19 49.68 -15.94
CA ALA A 219 31.45 50.44 -15.87
C ALA A 219 31.75 50.94 -14.44
N ALA A 220 30.73 51.37 -13.70
CA ALA A 220 30.88 51.84 -12.32
C ALA A 220 31.37 50.74 -11.35
N MET A 221 31.19 49.47 -11.68
CA MET A 221 31.66 48.34 -10.89
C MET A 221 33.17 48.04 -11.07
N TRP A 222 33.86 48.70 -12.02
CA TRP A 222 35.29 48.44 -12.29
C TRP A 222 36.18 48.54 -11.04
N PRO A 223 36.11 49.61 -10.23
CA PRO A 223 37.00 49.73 -9.07
C PRO A 223 36.71 48.68 -7.98
N VAL A 224 35.46 48.20 -7.92
CA VAL A 224 35.06 47.13 -7.00
C VAL A 224 35.69 45.81 -7.44
N LEU A 225 35.61 45.49 -8.73
CA LEU A 225 36.21 44.29 -9.30
C LEU A 225 37.74 44.31 -9.17
N GLU A 226 38.40 45.42 -9.49
CA GLU A 226 39.85 45.55 -9.35
C GLU A 226 40.31 45.30 -7.92
N LYS A 227 39.61 45.90 -6.95
CA LYS A 227 39.93 45.71 -5.53
C LYS A 227 39.70 44.26 -5.07
N ALA A 228 38.67 43.59 -5.57
CA ALA A 228 38.42 42.18 -5.29
C ALA A 228 39.55 41.28 -5.85
N MET A 229 40.01 41.53 -7.08
CA MET A 229 41.16 40.82 -7.68
C MET A 229 42.47 41.12 -6.93
N GLU A 230 42.67 42.36 -6.48
CA GLU A 230 43.81 42.72 -5.63
C GLU A 230 43.79 41.95 -4.31
N ASN A 231 42.63 41.81 -3.66
CA ASN A 231 42.52 41.04 -2.44
C ASN A 231 42.70 39.53 -2.66
N LEU A 232 42.16 38.97 -3.75
CA LEU A 232 42.45 37.59 -4.14
C LEU A 232 43.96 37.36 -4.26
N SER A 233 44.70 38.31 -4.85
CA SER A 233 46.16 38.17 -5.01
C SER A 233 46.96 38.09 -3.71
N LYS A 234 46.34 38.46 -2.57
CA LYS A 234 46.94 38.41 -1.23
C LYS A 234 46.62 37.11 -0.47
N CYS A 235 45.79 36.24 -1.03
CA CYS A 235 45.47 34.94 -0.42
C CYS A 235 46.63 33.94 -0.59
N ASP A 236 46.73 33.02 0.35
CA ASP A 236 47.65 31.89 0.26
C ASP A 236 47.04 30.73 -0.56
N ASP A 237 47.89 29.83 -1.05
CA ASP A 237 47.50 28.59 -1.74
C ASP A 237 46.54 28.75 -2.94
N ILE A 238 46.62 29.88 -3.65
CA ILE A 238 45.85 30.11 -4.87
C ILE A 238 46.26 29.08 -5.94
N PRO A 239 45.31 28.35 -6.56
CA PRO A 239 45.61 27.42 -7.65
C PRO A 239 46.36 28.10 -8.79
N ASP A 240 47.34 27.41 -9.38
CA ASP A 240 48.12 27.97 -10.49
C ASP A 240 47.21 28.38 -11.65
N GLY A 241 47.41 29.60 -12.14
CA GLY A 241 46.62 30.18 -13.23
C GLY A 241 45.30 30.83 -12.81
N LEU A 242 44.73 30.55 -11.64
CA LEU A 242 43.42 31.08 -11.24
C LEU A 242 43.41 32.63 -11.20
N LEU A 243 44.38 33.25 -10.53
CA LEU A 243 44.44 34.71 -10.43
C LEU A 243 44.61 35.38 -11.80
N ASP A 244 45.54 34.87 -12.61
CA ASP A 244 45.84 35.41 -13.95
C ASP A 244 44.64 35.28 -14.89
N MET A 245 43.88 34.17 -14.78
CA MET A 245 42.62 33.97 -15.45
C MET A 245 41.52 34.94 -15.00
N ARG A 246 41.37 35.20 -13.69
CA ARG A 246 40.41 36.20 -13.17
C ARG A 246 40.74 37.61 -13.66
N ILE A 247 42.01 37.97 -13.66
CA ILE A 247 42.51 39.25 -14.19
C ILE A 247 42.22 39.38 -15.69
N ALA A 248 42.59 38.35 -16.48
CA ALA A 248 42.29 38.31 -17.90
C ALA A 248 40.78 38.44 -18.17
N SER A 249 39.96 37.74 -17.39
CA SER A 249 38.51 37.82 -17.51
C SER A 249 37.97 39.23 -17.22
N GLY A 250 38.47 39.88 -16.17
CA GLY A 250 38.13 41.27 -15.84
C GLY A 250 38.49 42.23 -16.96
N TYR A 251 39.72 42.15 -17.48
CA TYR A 251 40.18 42.98 -18.60
C TYR A 251 39.34 42.79 -19.87
N ALA A 252 39.07 41.55 -20.25
CA ALA A 252 38.22 41.27 -21.41
C ALA A 252 36.79 41.82 -21.24
N ALA A 253 36.21 41.70 -20.04
CA ALA A 253 34.84 42.15 -19.77
C ALA A 253 34.75 43.66 -19.90
N TYR A 254 35.68 44.37 -19.26
CA TYR A 254 35.67 45.81 -19.24
C TYR A 254 36.16 46.43 -20.54
N ALA A 255 37.08 45.78 -21.27
CA ALA A 255 37.38 46.18 -22.64
C ALA A 255 36.11 46.20 -23.49
N TYR A 256 35.28 45.15 -23.41
CA TYR A 256 33.99 45.12 -24.10
C TYR A 256 33.00 46.18 -23.57
N ILE A 257 32.82 46.30 -22.25
CA ILE A 257 31.88 47.25 -21.63
C ILE A 257 32.23 48.70 -21.98
N TYR A 258 33.49 49.11 -21.83
CA TYR A 258 33.93 50.46 -22.19
C TYR A 258 33.78 50.71 -23.69
N ARG A 259 34.05 49.70 -24.53
CA ARG A 259 33.83 49.81 -25.97
C ARG A 259 32.36 50.07 -26.30
N GLN A 260 31.43 49.35 -25.68
CA GLN A 260 29.99 49.52 -25.89
C GLN A 260 29.47 50.85 -25.32
N LYS A 261 30.06 51.33 -24.23
CA LYS A 261 29.80 52.67 -23.66
C LYS A 261 30.33 53.80 -24.56
N GLY A 262 31.29 53.51 -25.43
CA GLY A 262 31.92 54.49 -26.34
C GLY A 262 33.27 55.02 -25.86
N ASP A 263 33.76 54.59 -24.69
CA ASP A 263 35.08 54.92 -24.17
C ASP A 263 36.14 54.02 -24.81
N THR A 264 36.55 54.40 -26.02
CA THR A 264 37.48 53.58 -26.83
C THR A 264 38.89 53.56 -26.24
N THR A 265 39.32 54.64 -25.59
CA THR A 265 40.67 54.74 -25.01
C THR A 265 40.85 53.74 -23.87
N GLU A 266 39.92 53.72 -22.92
CA GLU A 266 40.02 52.79 -21.79
C GLU A 266 39.77 51.34 -22.25
N ALA A 267 38.88 51.14 -23.22
CA ALA A 267 38.65 49.83 -23.82
C ALA A 267 39.91 49.22 -24.46
N ASP A 268 40.62 50.01 -25.27
CA ASP A 268 41.83 49.56 -25.96
C ASP A 268 42.97 49.30 -24.97
N LYS A 269 43.11 50.15 -23.94
CA LYS A 269 44.09 49.94 -22.85
C LYS A 269 43.85 48.61 -22.11
N LEU A 270 42.61 48.30 -21.75
CA LEU A 270 42.29 47.03 -21.09
C LEU A 270 42.47 45.84 -22.02
N TYR A 271 42.19 45.99 -23.32
CA TYR A 271 42.50 44.96 -24.30
C TYR A 271 44.00 44.69 -24.42
N ASP A 272 44.83 45.73 -24.42
CA ASP A 272 46.29 45.56 -24.44
C ASP A 272 46.77 44.85 -23.17
N LEU A 273 46.23 45.21 -22.00
CA LEU A 273 46.51 44.50 -20.74
C LEU A 273 46.09 43.02 -20.82
N LEU A 274 44.91 42.72 -21.34
CA LEU A 274 44.45 41.35 -21.59
C LEU A 274 45.46 40.57 -22.43
N THR A 275 45.99 41.15 -23.50
CA THR A 275 46.96 40.46 -24.37
C THR A 275 48.30 40.16 -23.69
N SER A 276 48.61 40.82 -22.58
CA SER A 276 49.83 40.55 -21.80
C SER A 276 49.67 39.47 -20.73
N THR A 277 48.44 39.00 -20.46
CA THR A 277 48.17 37.90 -19.50
C THR A 277 48.59 36.54 -20.06
N ARG A 278 48.98 35.60 -19.18
CA ARG A 278 49.34 34.23 -19.59
C ARG A 278 48.09 33.45 -20.02
N TYR A 279 46.99 33.60 -19.29
CA TYR A 279 45.73 32.88 -19.50
C TYR A 279 45.17 33.15 -20.88
N ALA A 280 45.18 34.41 -21.32
CA ALA A 280 44.66 34.75 -22.63
C ALA A 280 45.44 34.02 -23.75
N SER A 281 46.70 33.62 -23.55
CA SER A 281 47.47 32.88 -24.55
C SER A 281 47.27 31.35 -24.50
N THR A 282 46.46 30.85 -23.56
CA THR A 282 46.11 29.42 -23.45
C THR A 282 44.99 29.05 -24.44
N PRO A 283 44.86 27.78 -24.83
CA PRO A 283 43.78 27.32 -25.70
C PRO A 283 42.37 27.68 -25.19
N ASP A 284 42.16 27.67 -23.88
CA ASP A 284 40.86 27.99 -23.27
C ASP A 284 40.66 29.50 -23.03
N GLY A 285 41.74 30.29 -23.01
CA GLY A 285 41.68 31.74 -22.83
C GLY A 285 41.72 32.54 -24.13
N GLU A 286 41.75 31.92 -25.31
CA GLU A 286 41.78 32.68 -26.57
C GLU A 286 40.46 33.44 -26.80
N GLY A 287 39.33 32.79 -26.55
CA GLY A 287 37.99 33.27 -26.88
C GLY A 287 37.51 34.48 -26.11
N ILE A 288 38.08 34.75 -24.93
CA ILE A 288 37.72 35.91 -24.10
C ILE A 288 37.94 37.24 -24.83
N ARG A 289 38.76 37.27 -25.89
CA ARG A 289 39.00 38.45 -26.75
C ARG A 289 37.87 38.72 -27.74
N ILE A 290 37.14 37.68 -28.14
CA ILE A 290 36.21 37.75 -29.28
C ILE A 290 35.16 38.83 -29.09
N PRO A 291 34.48 38.97 -27.93
CA PRO A 291 33.42 39.97 -27.77
C PRO A 291 33.93 41.40 -28.03
N TYR A 292 35.08 41.77 -27.46
CA TYR A 292 35.70 43.07 -27.71
C TYR A 292 36.10 43.23 -29.18
N LEU A 293 36.71 42.22 -29.80
CA LEU A 293 37.13 42.31 -31.21
C LEU A 293 35.94 42.53 -32.15
N ILE A 294 34.81 41.86 -31.89
CA ILE A 294 33.56 42.07 -32.63
C ILE A 294 33.02 43.50 -32.40
N ALA A 295 32.95 43.96 -31.15
CA ALA A 295 32.51 45.31 -30.81
C ALA A 295 33.41 46.41 -31.41
N SER A 296 34.70 46.12 -31.54
CA SER A 296 35.70 46.98 -32.16
C SER A 296 35.77 46.86 -33.69
N ARG A 297 34.90 46.05 -34.30
CA ARG A 297 34.85 45.78 -35.75
C ARG A 297 36.15 45.20 -36.32
N ARG A 298 36.94 44.53 -35.48
CA ARG A 298 38.19 43.81 -35.83
C ARG A 298 37.86 42.39 -36.28
N TYR A 299 36.94 42.26 -37.25
CA TYR A 299 36.31 40.98 -37.61
C TYR A 299 37.30 39.92 -38.12
N ARG A 300 38.26 40.31 -38.97
CA ARG A 300 39.28 39.38 -39.47
C ARG A 300 40.12 38.78 -38.35
N GLU A 301 40.41 39.58 -37.33
CA GLU A 301 41.15 39.12 -36.17
C GLU A 301 40.32 38.22 -35.28
N ALA A 302 39.05 38.57 -35.04
CA ALA A 302 38.11 37.70 -34.33
C ALA A 302 38.02 36.31 -35.01
N LEU A 303 37.89 36.27 -36.34
CA LEU A 303 37.83 35.02 -37.10
C LEU A 303 39.09 34.14 -36.95
N ARG A 304 40.27 34.73 -36.78
CA ARG A 304 41.50 33.95 -36.52
C ARG A 304 41.42 33.19 -35.20
N TYR A 305 40.99 33.87 -34.13
CA TYR A 305 40.83 33.25 -32.81
C TYR A 305 39.68 32.24 -32.82
N ILE A 306 38.52 32.60 -33.37
CA ILE A 306 37.37 31.69 -33.53
C ILE A 306 37.77 30.40 -34.26
N THR A 307 38.55 30.50 -35.34
CA THR A 307 38.99 29.33 -36.11
C THR A 307 39.87 28.41 -35.27
N ARG A 308 40.82 28.98 -34.50
CA ARG A 308 41.72 28.21 -33.63
C ARG A 308 40.97 27.53 -32.50
N GLU A 309 40.03 28.23 -31.87
CA GLU A 309 39.18 27.64 -30.82
C GLU A 309 38.31 26.52 -31.35
N LYS A 310 37.67 26.71 -32.52
CA LYS A 310 36.86 25.66 -33.15
C LYS A 310 37.70 24.41 -33.44
N GLN A 311 38.93 24.56 -33.94
CA GLN A 311 39.84 23.44 -34.18
C GLN A 311 40.22 22.74 -32.87
N TYR A 312 40.53 23.51 -31.82
CA TYR A 312 40.86 22.95 -30.50
C TYR A 312 39.69 22.17 -29.91
N LYS A 313 38.47 22.76 -29.88
CA LYS A 313 37.28 22.09 -29.34
C LYS A 313 36.90 20.85 -30.15
N GLN A 314 36.97 20.88 -31.48
CA GLN A 314 36.73 19.70 -32.33
C GLN A 314 37.69 18.53 -32.04
N ALA A 315 38.91 18.83 -31.59
CA ALA A 315 39.91 17.81 -31.28
C ALA A 315 39.83 17.27 -29.84
N HIS A 316 39.26 18.02 -28.90
CA HIS A 316 39.35 17.72 -27.47
C HIS A 316 37.99 17.66 -26.74
N SER A 317 36.88 17.96 -27.41
CA SER A 317 35.56 18.07 -26.77
C SER A 317 34.43 17.69 -27.74
N ASP A 318 33.28 17.32 -27.20
CA ASP A 318 32.06 17.22 -28.01
C ASP A 318 31.65 18.63 -28.45
N THR A 319 31.44 18.82 -29.76
CA THR A 319 30.96 20.10 -30.31
C THR A 319 29.47 20.08 -30.63
N VAL A 320 28.77 18.97 -30.33
CA VAL A 320 27.33 18.82 -30.50
C VAL A 320 26.61 19.23 -29.21
N ASN A 321 26.67 20.53 -28.90
CA ASN A 321 26.01 21.14 -27.75
C ASN A 321 25.62 22.60 -28.03
N TYR A 322 24.80 23.18 -27.16
CA TYR A 322 24.35 24.57 -27.29
C TYR A 322 25.48 25.58 -27.09
N GLU A 323 26.48 25.27 -26.25
CA GLU A 323 27.63 26.15 -26.00
C GLU A 323 28.46 26.41 -27.27
N TYR A 324 28.66 25.38 -28.10
CA TYR A 324 29.38 25.53 -29.37
C TYR A 324 28.66 26.50 -30.33
N ILE A 325 27.32 26.45 -30.37
CA ILE A 325 26.51 27.39 -31.15
C ILE A 325 26.70 28.82 -30.63
N GLU A 326 26.52 29.00 -29.31
CA GLU A 326 26.51 30.32 -28.69
C GLU A 326 27.89 30.99 -28.74
N TRP A 327 28.95 30.26 -28.40
CA TRP A 327 30.27 30.84 -28.20
C TRP A 327 31.19 30.81 -29.41
N HIS A 328 30.87 30.02 -30.44
CA HIS A 328 31.71 29.94 -31.64
C HIS A 328 30.92 30.35 -32.88
N LEU A 329 29.84 29.63 -33.19
CA LEU A 329 29.13 29.84 -34.46
C LEU A 329 28.43 31.20 -34.52
N LYS A 330 27.84 31.70 -33.43
CA LYS A 330 27.20 33.03 -33.43
C LYS A 330 28.21 34.17 -33.58
N TYR A 331 29.39 34.09 -32.97
CA TYR A 331 30.42 35.10 -33.16
C TYR A 331 31.06 35.02 -34.56
N GLU A 332 31.21 33.80 -35.09
CA GLU A 332 31.64 33.60 -36.47
C GLU A 332 30.65 34.23 -37.46
N LEU A 333 29.35 34.01 -37.24
CA LEU A 333 28.28 34.63 -38.02
C LEU A 333 28.36 36.16 -37.94
N GLN A 334 28.43 36.73 -36.72
CA GLN A 334 28.54 38.18 -36.52
C GLN A 334 29.78 38.77 -37.21
N ALA A 335 30.91 38.05 -37.20
CA ALA A 335 32.12 38.50 -37.85
C ALA A 335 31.96 38.54 -39.39
N TYR A 336 31.39 37.49 -40.00
CA TYR A 336 31.15 37.47 -41.44
C TYR A 336 30.08 38.49 -41.86
N GLU A 337 29.00 38.63 -41.10
CA GLU A 337 27.98 39.66 -41.32
C GLU A 337 28.58 41.08 -41.24
N GLY A 338 29.42 41.35 -40.24
CA GLY A 338 30.12 42.62 -40.08
C GLY A 338 31.13 42.91 -41.20
N MET A 339 31.64 41.88 -41.86
CA MET A 339 32.47 41.98 -43.06
C MET A 339 31.66 42.03 -44.36
N GLU A 340 30.33 41.94 -44.29
CA GLU A 340 29.42 41.82 -45.43
C GLU A 340 29.68 40.59 -46.33
N ASP A 341 30.35 39.55 -45.79
CA ASP A 341 30.51 38.26 -46.47
C ASP A 341 29.28 37.38 -46.22
N PHE A 342 28.18 37.73 -46.90
CA PHE A 342 26.91 37.04 -46.74
C PHE A 342 26.95 35.59 -47.21
N ARG A 343 27.92 35.18 -48.03
CA ARG A 343 28.07 33.78 -48.42
C ARG A 343 28.58 32.95 -47.25
N ALA A 344 29.67 33.40 -46.61
CA ALA A 344 30.21 32.73 -45.43
C ALA A 344 29.23 32.80 -44.26
N ALA A 345 28.58 33.94 -44.04
CA ALA A 345 27.54 34.11 -43.02
C ALA A 345 26.40 33.09 -43.19
N ASN A 346 25.87 32.93 -44.41
CA ASN A 346 24.81 31.95 -44.68
C ASN A 346 25.26 30.52 -44.43
N HIS A 347 26.51 30.16 -44.76
CA HIS A 347 27.03 28.83 -44.45
C HIS A 347 27.07 28.56 -42.95
N VAL A 348 27.54 29.53 -42.15
CA VAL A 348 27.54 29.43 -40.68
C VAL A 348 26.10 29.34 -40.15
N GLN A 349 25.18 30.15 -40.69
CA GLN A 349 23.77 30.12 -40.33
C GLN A 349 23.12 28.75 -40.63
N SER A 350 23.44 28.12 -41.76
CA SER A 350 22.99 26.75 -42.08
C SER A 350 23.55 25.73 -41.10
N ASN A 351 24.82 25.85 -40.71
CA ASN A 351 25.43 24.98 -39.69
C ASN A 351 24.75 25.14 -38.33
N ILE A 352 24.42 26.36 -37.92
CA ILE A 352 23.66 26.63 -36.69
C ILE A 352 22.30 25.92 -36.75
N ILE A 353 21.55 26.07 -37.85
CA ILE A 353 20.23 25.45 -37.99
C ILE A 353 20.34 23.92 -37.93
N ALA A 354 21.24 23.31 -38.72
CA ALA A 354 21.43 21.86 -38.73
C ALA A 354 21.82 21.31 -37.35
N LEU A 355 22.67 22.04 -36.61
CA LEU A 355 23.07 21.64 -35.27
C LEU A 355 21.91 21.79 -34.27
N MET A 356 21.13 22.87 -34.35
CA MET A 356 19.92 23.05 -33.54
C MET A 356 18.90 21.94 -33.79
N ASP A 357 18.65 21.57 -35.04
CA ASP A 357 17.74 20.46 -35.39
C ASP A 357 18.23 19.13 -34.81
N THR A 358 19.54 18.87 -34.89
CA THR A 358 20.17 17.68 -34.30
C THR A 358 19.99 17.64 -32.79
N LEU A 359 20.25 18.76 -32.10
CA LEU A 359 20.06 18.88 -30.64
C LEU A 359 18.61 18.70 -30.24
N GLN A 360 17.67 19.26 -31.02
CA GLN A 360 16.24 19.13 -30.74
C GLN A 360 15.72 17.72 -30.99
N GLU A 361 16.22 17.03 -32.02
CA GLU A 361 15.92 15.61 -32.24
C GLU A 361 16.45 14.74 -31.10
N LYS A 362 17.70 14.95 -30.68
CA LYS A 362 18.29 14.28 -29.52
C LYS A 362 17.46 14.50 -28.25
N SER A 363 17.08 15.75 -27.97
CA SER A 363 16.20 16.08 -26.84
C SER A 363 14.84 15.37 -26.94
N ARG A 364 14.20 15.33 -28.12
CA ARG A 364 12.91 14.66 -28.32
C ARG A 364 13.00 13.14 -28.12
N GLN A 365 14.09 12.53 -28.56
CA GLN A 365 14.35 11.11 -28.31
C GLN A 365 14.57 10.83 -26.83
N GLU A 366 15.29 11.69 -26.12
CA GLU A 366 15.49 11.58 -24.67
C GLU A 366 14.17 11.74 -23.91
N ASP A 367 13.36 12.73 -24.26
CA ASP A 367 11.99 12.90 -23.76
C ASP A 367 11.13 11.64 -23.94
N ALA A 368 11.19 11.04 -25.15
CA ALA A 368 10.43 9.84 -25.45
C ALA A 368 10.90 8.62 -24.63
N LEU A 369 12.21 8.48 -24.42
CA LEU A 369 12.78 7.40 -23.61
C LEU A 369 12.41 7.56 -22.13
N GLU A 370 12.52 8.76 -21.58
CA GLU A 370 12.12 9.05 -20.19
C GLU A 370 10.63 8.77 -19.98
N LEU A 371 9.79 9.26 -20.90
CA LEU A 371 8.35 9.01 -20.85
C LEU A 371 8.04 7.51 -20.93
N ALA A 372 8.71 6.78 -21.83
CA ALA A 372 8.56 5.32 -21.95
C ALA A 372 8.95 4.58 -20.66
N GLU A 373 10.01 5.03 -19.98
CA GLU A 373 10.45 4.47 -18.70
C GLU A 373 9.41 4.71 -17.59
N ILE A 374 8.86 5.93 -17.50
CA ILE A 374 7.78 6.28 -16.57
C ILE A 374 6.53 5.42 -16.83
N TYR A 375 6.11 5.29 -18.10
CA TYR A 375 4.96 4.45 -18.46
C TYR A 375 5.19 2.99 -18.12
N LYS A 376 6.38 2.45 -18.40
CA LYS A 376 6.74 1.07 -18.07
C LYS A 376 6.69 0.82 -16.56
N SER A 377 7.26 1.72 -15.77
CA SER A 377 7.23 1.66 -14.30
C SER A 377 5.80 1.73 -13.75
N ASN A 378 4.99 2.66 -14.25
CA ASN A 378 3.59 2.79 -13.86
C ASN A 378 2.76 1.55 -14.23
N GLU A 379 2.99 0.95 -15.39
CA GLU A 379 2.31 -0.29 -15.78
C GLU A 379 2.73 -1.46 -14.89
N GLN A 380 4.01 -1.57 -14.54
CA GLN A 380 4.49 -2.57 -13.58
C GLN A 380 3.86 -2.38 -12.19
N ALA A 381 3.79 -1.14 -11.68
CA ALA A 381 3.13 -0.82 -10.42
C ALA A 381 1.65 -1.22 -10.44
N ARG A 382 0.95 -0.93 -11.54
CA ARG A 382 -0.45 -1.32 -11.74
C ARG A 382 -0.63 -2.85 -11.82
N GLN A 383 0.32 -3.57 -12.42
CA GLN A 383 0.33 -5.03 -12.42
C GLN A 383 0.51 -5.61 -11.02
N ILE A 384 1.44 -5.05 -10.23
CA ILE A 384 1.64 -5.42 -8.82
C ILE A 384 0.37 -5.16 -8.00
N GLU A 385 -0.30 -4.03 -8.21
CA GLU A 385 -1.56 -3.70 -7.54
C GLU A 385 -2.66 -4.72 -7.88
N ARG A 386 -2.83 -5.06 -9.16
CA ARG A 386 -3.77 -6.09 -9.62
C ARG A 386 -3.46 -7.45 -9.02
N GLN A 387 -2.20 -7.86 -8.99
CA GLN A 387 -1.78 -9.12 -8.36
C GLN A 387 -2.06 -9.10 -6.86
N THR A 388 -1.73 -8.01 -6.17
CA THR A 388 -2.00 -7.85 -4.73
C THR A 388 -3.49 -7.92 -4.43
N ALA A 389 -4.34 -7.29 -5.24
CA ALA A 389 -5.79 -7.39 -5.12
C ALA A 389 -6.29 -8.83 -5.35
N SER A 390 -5.74 -9.53 -6.36
CA SER A 390 -6.08 -10.94 -6.63
C SER A 390 -5.68 -11.87 -5.47
N ILE A 391 -4.51 -11.64 -4.87
CA ILE A 391 -4.03 -12.38 -3.70
C ILE A 391 -4.94 -12.11 -2.50
N ARG A 392 -5.32 -10.85 -2.25
CA ARG A 392 -6.28 -10.50 -1.17
C ARG A 392 -7.61 -11.21 -1.34
N LEU A 393 -8.18 -11.21 -2.55
CA LEU A 393 -9.43 -11.91 -2.86
C LEU A 393 -9.29 -13.43 -2.64
N ARG A 394 -8.22 -14.03 -3.16
CA ARG A 394 -7.96 -15.48 -2.98
C ARG A 394 -7.80 -15.84 -1.50
N ASN A 395 -7.07 -15.04 -0.73
CA ASN A 395 -6.90 -15.27 0.71
C ASN A 395 -8.22 -15.14 1.46
N ALA A 396 -9.06 -14.15 1.12
CA ALA A 396 -10.40 -14.02 1.71
C ALA A 396 -11.29 -15.24 1.43
N ILE A 397 -11.24 -15.79 0.22
CA ILE A 397 -11.96 -17.02 -0.15
C ILE A 397 -11.42 -18.25 0.61
N ILE A 398 -10.10 -18.39 0.72
CA ILE A 398 -9.50 -19.50 1.46
C ILE A 398 -9.88 -19.44 2.94
N ILE A 399 -9.79 -18.26 3.56
CA ILE A 399 -10.17 -18.05 4.96
C ILE A 399 -11.65 -18.37 5.18
N SER A 400 -12.54 -17.88 4.30
CA SER A 400 -13.98 -18.16 4.41
C SER A 400 -14.30 -19.65 4.23
N ALA A 401 -13.62 -20.33 3.30
CA ALA A 401 -13.75 -21.77 3.12
C ALA A 401 -13.29 -22.57 4.36
N ILE A 402 -12.18 -22.18 5.00
CA ILE A 402 -11.71 -22.81 6.25
C ILE A 402 -12.73 -22.61 7.37
N VAL A 403 -13.26 -21.39 7.54
CA VAL A 403 -14.29 -21.10 8.55
C VAL A 403 -15.55 -21.94 8.31
N PHE A 404 -15.99 -22.04 7.05
CA PHE A 404 -17.15 -22.86 6.69
C PHE A 404 -16.91 -24.35 6.97
N LEU A 405 -15.73 -24.86 6.66
CA LEU A 405 -15.36 -26.25 6.88
C LEU A 405 -15.29 -26.58 8.38
N LEU A 406 -14.73 -25.69 9.20
CA LEU A 406 -14.74 -25.81 10.66
C LEU A 406 -16.17 -25.80 11.23
N ALA A 407 -17.04 -24.94 10.72
CA ALA A 407 -18.45 -24.91 11.12
C ALA A 407 -19.18 -26.22 10.75
N ALA A 408 -18.92 -26.77 9.57
CA ALA A 408 -19.49 -28.05 9.13
C ALA A 408 -19.01 -29.23 9.99
N ILE A 409 -17.73 -29.26 10.37
CA ILE A 409 -17.18 -30.26 11.29
C ILE A 409 -17.84 -30.13 12.66
N ALA A 410 -17.93 -28.92 13.22
CA ALA A 410 -18.57 -28.67 14.51
C ALA A 410 -20.05 -29.11 14.51
N PHE A 411 -20.77 -28.83 13.43
CA PHE A 411 -22.16 -29.28 13.25
C PHE A 411 -22.26 -30.81 13.21
N SER A 412 -21.38 -31.47 12.47
CA SER A 412 -21.35 -32.93 12.34
C SER A 412 -21.07 -33.60 13.69
N VAL A 413 -20.08 -33.10 14.45
CA VAL A 413 -19.76 -33.58 15.81
C VAL A 413 -20.97 -33.40 16.74
N ARG A 414 -21.62 -32.24 16.70
CA ARG A 414 -22.82 -31.96 17.49
C ARG A 414 -23.96 -32.92 17.13
N MET A 415 -24.19 -33.18 15.85
CA MET A 415 -25.22 -34.12 15.38
C MET A 415 -24.95 -35.54 15.86
N LEU A 416 -23.70 -36.01 15.78
CA LEU A 416 -23.30 -37.33 16.28
C LEU A 416 -23.48 -37.45 17.79
N TYR A 417 -23.16 -36.39 18.54
CA TYR A 417 -23.37 -36.33 19.98
C TYR A 417 -24.86 -36.46 20.36
N TYR A 418 -25.75 -35.68 19.74
CA TYR A 418 -27.19 -35.77 19.99
C TYR A 418 -27.76 -37.15 19.61
N ASN A 419 -27.33 -37.72 18.49
CA ASN A 419 -27.76 -39.05 18.09
C ASN A 419 -27.36 -40.13 19.11
N ARG A 420 -26.18 -40.03 19.71
CA ARG A 420 -25.77 -40.93 20.80
C ARG A 420 -26.65 -40.78 22.04
N ILE A 421 -26.96 -39.54 22.45
CA ILE A 421 -27.85 -39.28 23.59
C ILE A 421 -29.23 -39.91 23.36
N ILE A 422 -29.82 -39.70 22.18
CA ILE A 422 -31.16 -40.21 21.87
C ILE A 422 -31.17 -41.75 21.91
N ARG A 423 -30.16 -42.42 21.34
CA ARG A 423 -30.06 -43.89 21.40
C ARG A 423 -29.96 -44.40 22.84
N ASN A 424 -29.17 -43.74 23.69
CA ASN A 424 -29.03 -44.14 25.09
C ASN A 424 -30.33 -43.97 25.87
N LYS A 425 -31.06 -42.85 25.68
CA LYS A 425 -32.37 -42.65 26.32
C LYS A 425 -33.40 -43.68 25.88
N ASN A 426 -33.45 -43.99 24.58
CA ASN A 426 -34.35 -45.03 24.05
C ASN A 426 -34.02 -46.41 24.61
N ASN A 427 -32.75 -46.72 24.85
CA ASN A 427 -32.35 -48.02 25.38
C ASN A 427 -32.83 -48.26 26.82
N VAL A 428 -32.73 -47.25 27.68
CA VAL A 428 -33.16 -47.32 29.08
C VAL A 428 -34.68 -47.45 29.17
N MET A 429 -35.42 -46.67 28.38
CA MET A 429 -36.89 -46.68 28.39
C MET A 429 -37.48 -48.07 28.09
N ILE A 430 -36.85 -48.83 27.20
CA ILE A 430 -37.33 -50.17 26.80
C ILE A 430 -37.22 -51.17 27.95
N HIS A 431 -36.14 -51.12 28.74
CA HIS A 431 -36.00 -51.97 29.92
C HIS A 431 -37.11 -51.70 30.94
N THR A 432 -37.43 -50.42 31.15
CA THR A 432 -38.51 -50.00 32.05
C THR A 432 -39.88 -50.47 31.56
N ILE A 433 -40.13 -50.49 30.24
CA ILE A 433 -41.37 -51.02 29.66
C ILE A 433 -41.47 -52.53 29.90
N ASP A 434 -40.40 -53.28 29.64
CA ASP A 434 -40.36 -54.73 29.84
C ASP A 434 -40.58 -55.10 31.31
N GLU A 435 -39.94 -54.40 32.25
CA GLU A 435 -40.13 -54.59 33.70
C GLU A 435 -41.58 -54.29 34.13
N LEU A 436 -42.15 -53.17 33.69
CA LEU A 436 -43.53 -52.81 34.01
C LEU A 436 -44.54 -53.83 33.48
N MET A 437 -44.31 -54.38 32.29
CA MET A 437 -45.17 -55.42 31.71
C MET A 437 -45.08 -56.73 32.50
N THR A 438 -43.87 -57.12 32.90
CA THR A 438 -43.63 -58.35 33.67
C THR A 438 -44.27 -58.26 35.07
N TYR A 439 -44.09 -57.13 35.75
CA TYR A 439 -44.73 -56.85 37.04
C TYR A 439 -46.27 -56.87 36.94
N LYS A 440 -46.84 -56.34 35.85
CA LYS A 440 -48.30 -56.37 35.61
C LYS A 440 -48.81 -57.79 35.40
N ASP A 441 -48.08 -58.63 34.66
CA ASP A 441 -48.45 -60.02 34.43
C ASP A 441 -48.36 -60.85 35.74
N GLU A 442 -47.34 -60.63 36.59
CA GLU A 442 -47.25 -61.25 37.93
C GLU A 442 -48.43 -60.88 38.82
N LEU A 443 -48.83 -59.60 38.83
CA LEU A 443 -49.95 -59.10 39.61
C LEU A 443 -51.28 -59.71 39.13
N PHE A 444 -51.42 -59.98 37.84
CA PHE A 444 -52.58 -60.69 37.28
C PHE A 444 -52.64 -62.16 37.75
N VAL A 445 -51.50 -62.86 37.76
CA VAL A 445 -51.42 -64.25 38.24
C VAL A 445 -51.75 -64.33 39.74
N GLN A 446 -51.23 -63.42 40.56
CA GLN A 446 -51.57 -63.35 41.99
C GLN A 446 -53.04 -63.03 42.24
N GLN A 447 -53.67 -62.24 41.36
CA GLN A 447 -55.12 -61.99 41.40
C GLN A 447 -55.91 -63.25 41.02
N GLU A 448 -55.47 -64.02 40.02
CA GLU A 448 -56.10 -65.30 39.65
C GLU A 448 -56.02 -66.33 40.77
N GLU A 449 -54.86 -66.42 41.45
CA GLU A 449 -54.67 -67.29 42.62
C GLU A 449 -55.59 -66.89 43.79
N ASN A 450 -55.71 -65.58 44.06
CA ASN A 450 -56.65 -65.05 45.05
C ASN A 450 -58.12 -65.32 44.71
N ILE A 451 -58.51 -65.23 43.43
CA ILE A 451 -59.88 -65.53 43.00
C ILE A 451 -60.19 -67.03 43.11
N ARG A 452 -59.23 -67.91 42.76
CA ARG A 452 -59.38 -69.36 42.94
C ARG A 452 -59.44 -69.79 44.41
N LEU A 453 -58.60 -69.21 45.26
CA LEU A 453 -58.62 -69.43 46.72
C LEU A 453 -59.96 -69.01 47.33
N LYS A 454 -60.52 -67.86 46.92
CA LYS A 454 -61.86 -67.42 47.34
C LYS A 454 -62.98 -68.31 46.82
N ALA A 455 -62.87 -68.85 45.61
CA ALA A 455 -63.84 -69.79 45.05
C ALA A 455 -63.80 -71.20 45.70
N THR A 456 -62.67 -71.57 46.32
CA THR A 456 -62.50 -72.85 47.03
C THR A 456 -63.03 -72.79 48.48
N LEU A 457 -63.18 -71.59 49.05
CA LEU A 457 -63.63 -71.35 50.43
C LEU A 457 -65.16 -71.10 50.56
N GLN A 458 -65.95 -71.25 49.51
CA GLN A 458 -67.42 -71.10 49.55
C GLN A 458 -68.13 -72.21 48.78
N GLY A 459 -68.38 -73.33 49.46
CA GLY A 459 -69.45 -74.30 49.12
C GLY A 459 -70.78 -73.88 49.77
N PRO A 460 -71.92 -74.45 49.34
CA PRO A 460 -73.25 -73.83 49.47
C PRO A 460 -73.78 -73.85 50.90
N GLN A 461 -74.30 -72.72 51.38
CA GLN A 461 -75.29 -72.71 52.46
C GLN A 461 -76.52 -71.89 52.08
N GLU A 462 -77.63 -72.59 52.20
CA GLU A 462 -79.00 -72.12 52.35
C GLU A 462 -79.08 -71.09 53.50
N GLU A 463 -79.93 -70.08 53.36
CA GLU A 463 -81.18 -69.95 54.12
C GLU A 463 -81.73 -68.52 54.05
N GLN A 464 -82.93 -68.44 53.49
CA GLN A 464 -84.09 -67.70 54.00
C GLN A 464 -83.97 -66.20 54.27
N SER A 465 -84.74 -65.44 53.48
CA SER A 465 -85.31 -64.16 53.90
C SER A 465 -86.23 -64.34 55.12
N PRO A 466 -86.31 -63.33 56.00
CA PRO A 466 -87.63 -62.80 56.34
C PRO A 466 -87.79 -61.30 56.05
N GLN A 467 -89.04 -60.95 55.77
CA GLN A 467 -89.57 -59.66 55.35
C GLN A 467 -89.70 -58.63 56.50
N MET A 468 -89.45 -57.34 56.16
CA MET A 468 -90.21 -56.09 56.50
C MET A 468 -90.52 -55.68 57.97
N PRO A 469 -90.91 -54.40 58.27
CA PRO A 469 -90.97 -53.18 57.43
C PRO A 469 -90.50 -51.84 58.08
N ALA A 470 -90.50 -50.82 57.22
CA ALA A 470 -90.85 -49.41 57.47
C ALA A 470 -89.96 -48.53 58.38
N LYS A 471 -89.27 -47.57 57.77
CA LYS A 471 -89.85 -46.24 57.52
C LYS A 471 -89.03 -45.45 56.51
N GLU A 472 -89.74 -44.90 55.53
CA GLU A 472 -89.30 -43.81 54.68
C GLU A 472 -89.14 -42.55 55.55
N ASP A 473 -88.04 -41.85 55.36
CA ASP A 473 -88.06 -40.39 55.21
C ASP A 473 -86.83 -39.99 54.38
N ALA A 474 -87.13 -39.35 53.25
CA ALA A 474 -86.18 -38.87 52.28
C ALA A 474 -85.68 -37.47 52.68
N ASP A 475 -84.35 -37.27 52.70
CA ASP A 475 -83.65 -36.44 51.70
C ASP A 475 -82.21 -36.19 52.18
N SER A 476 -81.24 -36.81 51.49
CA SER A 476 -79.84 -36.38 51.55
C SER A 476 -79.11 -36.76 50.27
N ARG A 477 -78.68 -35.75 49.52
CA ARG A 477 -77.74 -35.87 48.40
C ARG A 477 -76.36 -36.26 48.95
N LEU A 478 -76.04 -37.55 48.97
CA LEU A 478 -74.70 -38.07 49.20
C LEU A 478 -74.45 -39.29 48.29
N MET A 479 -73.29 -39.30 47.63
CA MET A 479 -72.86 -40.41 46.77
C MET A 479 -72.81 -41.73 47.57
N PRO A 480 -73.22 -42.87 46.98
CA PRO A 480 -73.17 -44.14 47.70
C PRO A 480 -71.71 -44.50 48.01
N LYS A 481 -71.40 -44.65 49.30
CA LYS A 481 -70.11 -45.18 49.79
C LYS A 481 -69.94 -46.59 49.20
N LEU A 482 -68.91 -46.81 48.39
CA LEU A 482 -68.66 -48.13 47.80
C LEU A 482 -68.26 -49.12 48.89
N THR A 483 -68.79 -50.32 48.80
CA THR A 483 -68.57 -51.43 49.75
C THR A 483 -67.47 -52.37 49.26
N ASP A 484 -66.92 -53.22 50.14
CA ASP A 484 -65.97 -54.28 49.75
C ASP A 484 -66.56 -55.27 48.73
N ASN A 485 -67.89 -55.41 48.72
CA ASN A 485 -68.59 -56.20 47.72
C ASN A 485 -68.55 -55.53 46.34
N ASP A 486 -68.66 -54.19 46.27
CA ASP A 486 -68.50 -53.44 45.01
C ASP A 486 -67.06 -53.59 44.45
N ARG A 487 -66.04 -53.66 45.32
CA ARG A 487 -64.64 -53.93 44.92
C ARG A 487 -64.46 -55.37 44.39
N THR A 488 -65.10 -56.33 45.04
CA THR A 488 -65.06 -57.75 44.61
C THR A 488 -65.78 -57.94 43.28
N LEU A 489 -66.93 -57.27 43.10
CA LEU A 489 -67.68 -57.23 41.85
C LEU A 489 -66.87 -56.59 40.72
N TYR A 490 -66.22 -55.46 40.99
CA TYR A 490 -65.30 -54.82 40.06
C TYR A 490 -64.16 -55.76 39.65
N ASN A 491 -63.45 -56.35 40.62
CA ASN A 491 -62.34 -57.26 40.33
C ASN A 491 -62.77 -58.46 39.48
N ARG A 492 -63.95 -59.05 39.75
CA ARG A 492 -64.52 -60.13 38.92
C ARG A 492 -64.81 -59.66 37.50
N MET A 493 -65.41 -58.48 37.35
CA MET A 493 -65.72 -57.89 36.04
C MET A 493 -64.44 -57.62 35.24
N ILE A 494 -63.42 -57.02 35.85
CA ILE A 494 -62.17 -56.70 35.16
C ILE A 494 -61.40 -57.98 34.79
N HIS A 495 -61.41 -58.97 35.68
CA HIS A 495 -60.84 -60.28 35.42
C HIS A 495 -61.50 -60.93 34.22
N GLU A 496 -62.83 -60.94 34.13
CA GLU A 496 -63.56 -61.52 32.99
C GLU A 496 -63.31 -60.76 31.68
N ILE A 497 -63.30 -59.42 31.72
CA ILE A 497 -62.94 -58.60 30.55
C ILE A 497 -61.55 -58.98 30.03
N THR A 498 -60.61 -59.23 30.94
CA THR A 498 -59.21 -59.53 30.59
C THR A 498 -59.05 -60.98 30.13
N ASN A 499 -59.65 -61.93 30.85
CA ASN A 499 -59.53 -63.36 30.62
C ASN A 499 -60.21 -63.80 29.33
N ARG A 500 -61.47 -63.40 29.12
CA ARG A 500 -62.20 -63.65 27.86
C ARG A 500 -61.77 -62.72 26.73
N ARG A 501 -60.80 -61.83 26.97
CA ARG A 501 -60.31 -60.81 26.04
C ARG A 501 -61.43 -59.97 25.42
N LEU A 502 -62.46 -59.64 26.20
CA LEU A 502 -63.62 -58.87 25.75
C LEU A 502 -63.21 -57.48 25.21
N TYR A 503 -62.05 -56.96 25.62
CA TYR A 503 -61.50 -55.72 25.08
C TYR A 503 -61.18 -55.78 23.57
N LEU A 504 -61.06 -56.97 22.96
CA LEU A 504 -60.89 -57.18 21.52
C LEU A 504 -62.22 -57.30 20.76
N ASP A 505 -63.35 -57.33 21.46
CA ASP A 505 -64.66 -57.33 20.82
C ASP A 505 -65.09 -55.88 20.57
N THR A 506 -65.30 -55.51 19.29
CA THR A 506 -65.76 -54.17 18.90
C THR A 506 -67.25 -53.95 19.16
N SER A 507 -68.00 -55.01 19.42
CA SER A 507 -69.43 -54.96 19.75
C SER A 507 -69.71 -54.84 21.25
N LEU A 508 -68.69 -55.03 22.12
CA LEU A 508 -68.84 -54.92 23.56
C LEU A 508 -69.29 -53.52 23.97
N THR A 509 -70.50 -53.43 24.52
CA THR A 509 -71.03 -52.20 25.08
C THR A 509 -71.01 -52.21 26.60
N LYS A 510 -71.07 -51.01 27.20
CA LYS A 510 -71.32 -50.85 28.63
C LYS A 510 -72.59 -51.61 29.08
N GLN A 511 -73.61 -51.69 28.22
CA GLN A 511 -74.87 -52.34 28.56
C GLN A 511 -74.74 -53.86 28.71
N ASP A 512 -73.83 -54.49 27.96
CA ASP A 512 -73.61 -55.93 28.01
C ASP A 512 -73.00 -56.34 29.36
N LEU A 513 -72.01 -55.58 29.83
CA LEU A 513 -71.40 -55.81 31.16
C LEU A 513 -72.35 -55.44 32.31
N LEU A 514 -73.18 -54.41 32.15
CA LEU A 514 -74.21 -54.07 33.14
C LEU A 514 -75.19 -55.24 33.34
N LYS A 515 -75.58 -55.90 32.23
CA LYS A 515 -76.47 -57.06 32.24
C LYS A 515 -75.78 -58.30 32.80
N GLU A 516 -74.58 -58.62 32.36
CA GLU A 516 -73.86 -59.84 32.79
C GLU A 516 -73.50 -59.82 34.28
N PHE A 517 -73.10 -58.67 34.82
CA PHE A 517 -72.68 -58.53 36.23
C PHE A 517 -73.76 -57.94 37.15
N HIS A 518 -74.97 -57.69 36.62
CA HIS A 518 -76.12 -57.11 37.34
C HIS A 518 -75.78 -55.80 38.08
N ILE A 519 -75.00 -54.94 37.42
CA ILE A 519 -74.52 -53.67 38.01
C ILE A 519 -75.55 -52.56 37.73
N PRO A 520 -75.97 -51.76 38.72
CA PRO A 520 -76.77 -50.57 38.49
C PRO A 520 -76.06 -49.54 37.58
N THR A 521 -76.76 -48.99 36.59
CA THR A 521 -76.20 -48.08 35.57
C THR A 521 -75.49 -46.85 36.15
N ASN A 522 -75.97 -46.37 37.31
CA ASN A 522 -75.44 -45.24 38.07
C ASN A 522 -74.13 -45.57 38.82
N LYS A 523 -73.84 -46.85 39.11
CA LYS A 523 -72.62 -47.29 39.79
C LYS A 523 -71.46 -47.61 38.86
N PHE A 524 -71.73 -48.10 37.64
CA PHE A 524 -70.69 -48.60 36.73
C PHE A 524 -69.57 -47.60 36.41
N SER A 525 -69.92 -46.35 36.11
CA SER A 525 -68.91 -45.32 35.81
C SER A 525 -68.10 -44.92 37.06
N ILE A 526 -68.71 -45.04 38.25
CA ILE A 526 -68.05 -44.75 39.53
C ILE A 526 -67.02 -45.84 39.84
N LEU A 527 -67.33 -47.11 39.59
CA LEU A 527 -66.41 -48.23 39.80
C LEU A 527 -65.09 -48.07 39.03
N PHE A 528 -65.15 -47.73 37.74
CA PHE A 528 -63.93 -47.50 36.93
C PHE A 528 -63.17 -46.25 37.35
N LYS A 529 -63.88 -45.16 37.70
CA LYS A 529 -63.23 -43.93 38.14
C LYS A 529 -62.50 -44.12 39.47
N GLU A 530 -63.10 -44.85 40.41
CA GLU A 530 -62.55 -45.08 41.75
C GLU A 530 -61.45 -46.15 41.75
N PHE A 531 -61.70 -47.30 41.12
CA PHE A 531 -60.78 -48.45 41.20
C PHE A 531 -59.77 -48.56 40.04
N ALA A 532 -60.06 -47.97 38.87
CA ALA A 532 -59.13 -47.92 37.72
C ALA A 532 -58.54 -46.52 37.49
N GLY A 533 -59.05 -45.49 38.16
CA GLY A 533 -58.62 -44.09 37.95
C GLY A 533 -58.96 -43.53 36.57
N CYS A 534 -59.76 -44.24 35.75
CA CYS A 534 -60.06 -43.85 34.36
C CYS A 534 -61.48 -44.25 33.97
N SER A 535 -61.95 -43.81 32.79
CA SER A 535 -63.26 -44.23 32.28
C SER A 535 -63.20 -45.66 31.71
N PHE A 536 -64.34 -46.34 31.64
CA PHE A 536 -64.43 -47.68 31.01
C PHE A 536 -63.84 -47.71 29.59
N THR A 537 -64.14 -46.70 28.76
CA THR A 537 -63.59 -46.59 27.41
C THR A 537 -62.07 -46.45 27.42
N GLN A 538 -61.51 -45.66 28.36
CA GLN A 538 -60.06 -45.53 28.52
C GLN A 538 -59.43 -46.83 29.03
N TYR A 539 -60.10 -47.54 29.93
CA TYR A 539 -59.65 -48.82 30.43
C TYR A 539 -59.53 -49.86 29.31
N ILE A 540 -60.57 -50.01 28.48
CA ILE A 540 -60.54 -50.89 27.30
C ILE A 540 -59.42 -50.49 26.33
N GLN A 541 -59.20 -49.19 26.09
CA GLN A 541 -58.09 -48.72 25.26
C GLN A 541 -56.72 -49.08 25.86
N GLN A 542 -56.54 -48.98 27.18
CA GLN A 542 -55.32 -49.41 27.85
C GLN A 542 -55.09 -50.93 27.72
N CYS A 543 -56.14 -51.74 27.85
CA CYS A 543 -56.06 -53.19 27.64
C CYS A 543 -55.65 -53.53 26.19
N ARG A 544 -56.22 -52.84 25.20
CA ARG A 544 -55.84 -52.97 23.78
C ARG A 544 -54.38 -52.57 23.54
N LEU A 545 -53.93 -51.48 24.16
CA LEU A 545 -52.54 -51.03 24.06
C LEU A 545 -51.57 -52.04 24.68
N ASP A 546 -51.89 -52.60 25.85
CA ASP A 546 -51.06 -53.62 26.50
C ASP A 546 -51.06 -54.94 25.70
N HIS A 547 -52.17 -55.29 25.05
CA HIS A 547 -52.22 -56.39 24.09
C HIS A 547 -51.32 -56.12 22.88
N ALA A 548 -51.35 -54.90 22.31
CA ALA A 548 -50.45 -54.50 21.23
C ALA A 548 -48.98 -54.58 21.64
N THR A 549 -48.63 -54.16 22.86
CA THR A 549 -47.28 -54.30 23.42
C THR A 549 -46.85 -55.77 23.52
N ARG A 550 -47.74 -56.66 23.97
CA ARG A 550 -47.46 -58.11 24.01
C ARG A 550 -47.30 -58.73 22.62
N LEU A 551 -48.11 -58.30 21.65
CA LEU A 551 -47.96 -58.72 20.25
C LEU A 551 -46.63 -58.26 19.65
N MET A 552 -46.18 -57.04 19.96
CA MET A 552 -44.85 -56.56 19.53
C MET A 552 -43.70 -57.39 20.10
N ARG A 553 -43.86 -57.97 21.30
CA ARG A 553 -42.85 -58.85 21.92
C ARG A 553 -42.91 -60.28 21.37
N ARG A 554 -44.10 -60.84 21.17
CA ARG A 554 -44.28 -62.23 20.70
C ARG A 554 -44.09 -62.39 19.19
N HIS A 555 -44.47 -61.37 18.42
CA HIS A 555 -44.40 -61.36 16.97
C HIS A 555 -43.72 -60.07 16.48
N PRO A 556 -42.43 -59.87 16.81
CA PRO A 556 -41.72 -58.65 16.48
C PRO A 556 -41.62 -58.42 14.95
N GLN A 557 -41.78 -59.46 14.14
CA GLN A 557 -41.83 -59.42 12.68
C GLN A 557 -43.13 -58.86 12.08
N TRP A 558 -44.21 -58.71 12.85
CA TRP A 558 -45.47 -58.17 12.33
C TRP A 558 -45.37 -56.66 12.03
N SER A 559 -46.11 -56.21 11.01
CA SER A 559 -46.20 -54.76 10.73
C SER A 559 -46.91 -54.05 11.88
N LEU A 560 -46.53 -52.80 12.18
CA LEU A 560 -47.23 -52.02 13.22
C LEU A 560 -48.72 -51.86 12.89
N GLU A 561 -49.06 -51.89 11.60
CA GLU A 561 -50.44 -51.84 11.12
C GLU A 561 -51.20 -53.12 11.44
N ALA A 562 -50.58 -54.29 11.24
CA ALA A 562 -51.16 -55.57 11.60
C ALA A 562 -51.36 -55.68 13.13
N ILE A 563 -50.40 -55.22 13.92
CA ILE A 563 -50.49 -55.22 15.39
C ILE A 563 -51.59 -54.28 15.88
N ALA A 564 -51.69 -53.07 15.30
CA ALA A 564 -52.76 -52.14 15.64
C ALA A 564 -54.14 -52.73 15.30
N LYS A 565 -54.27 -53.34 14.12
CA LYS A 565 -55.49 -54.02 13.67
C LYS A 565 -55.88 -55.17 14.60
N GLU A 566 -54.94 -56.03 14.96
CA GLU A 566 -55.19 -57.18 15.84
C GLU A 566 -55.61 -56.76 17.26
N SER A 567 -55.08 -55.63 17.75
CA SER A 567 -55.49 -55.02 19.01
C SER A 567 -56.74 -54.14 18.90
N GLN A 568 -57.43 -54.13 17.76
CA GLN A 568 -58.64 -53.32 17.50
C GLN A 568 -58.42 -51.82 17.73
N MET A 569 -57.27 -51.30 17.25
CA MET A 569 -56.89 -49.89 17.28
C MET A 569 -56.60 -49.38 15.87
N SER A 570 -56.83 -48.09 15.62
CA SER A 570 -56.33 -47.45 14.39
C SER A 570 -54.84 -47.15 14.51
N ASN A 571 -54.11 -47.11 13.38
CA ASN A 571 -52.66 -46.84 13.36
C ASN A 571 -52.30 -45.53 14.07
N GLY A 572 -53.06 -44.46 13.85
CA GLY A 572 -52.85 -43.17 14.51
C GLY A 572 -53.13 -43.21 16.02
N ALA A 573 -54.17 -43.92 16.46
CA ALA A 573 -54.49 -44.08 17.87
C ALA A 573 -53.44 -44.93 18.58
N PHE A 574 -53.01 -46.04 17.99
CA PHE A 574 -51.94 -46.88 18.51
C PHE A 574 -50.64 -46.09 18.67
N TYR A 575 -50.21 -45.38 17.62
CA TYR A 575 -48.96 -44.61 17.65
C TYR A 575 -48.97 -43.50 18.71
N SER A 576 -50.04 -42.70 18.74
CA SER A 576 -50.17 -41.60 19.69
C SER A 576 -50.31 -42.07 21.14
N GLN A 577 -51.10 -43.13 21.40
CA GLN A 577 -51.30 -43.66 22.75
C GLN A 577 -50.06 -44.37 23.27
N PHE A 578 -49.35 -45.13 22.43
CA PHE A 578 -48.09 -45.76 22.79
C PHE A 578 -47.01 -44.72 23.11
N GLN A 579 -46.84 -43.72 22.25
CA GLN A 579 -45.85 -42.65 22.47
C GLN A 579 -46.19 -41.81 23.71
N LYS A 580 -47.48 -41.54 23.96
CA LYS A 580 -47.93 -40.82 25.16
C LYS A 580 -47.71 -41.63 26.43
N LYS A 581 -47.92 -42.95 26.41
CA LYS A 581 -47.77 -43.82 27.58
C LYS A 581 -46.31 -44.13 27.91
N TYR A 582 -45.48 -44.35 26.89
CA TYR A 582 -44.13 -44.88 27.06
C TYR A 582 -43.00 -43.92 26.61
N GLY A 583 -43.33 -42.74 26.08
CA GLY A 583 -42.34 -41.73 25.69
C GLY A 583 -41.49 -42.07 24.47
N MET A 584 -41.76 -43.18 23.79
CA MET A 584 -41.00 -43.65 22.62
C MET A 584 -41.92 -44.09 21.48
N LYS A 585 -41.38 -44.15 20.25
CA LYS A 585 -42.16 -44.57 19.08
C LYS A 585 -42.36 -46.10 19.08
N PRO A 586 -43.55 -46.62 18.69
CA PRO A 586 -43.76 -48.06 18.55
C PRO A 586 -42.77 -48.74 17.60
N SER A 587 -42.34 -48.04 16.55
CA SER A 587 -41.34 -48.53 15.58
C SER A 587 -40.00 -48.83 16.26
N ASP A 588 -39.58 -47.96 17.16
CA ASP A 588 -38.30 -48.08 17.86
C ASP A 588 -38.34 -49.23 18.87
N TYR A 589 -39.49 -49.41 19.53
CA TYR A 589 -39.73 -50.54 20.44
C TYR A 589 -39.70 -51.88 19.70
N ARG A 590 -40.50 -52.03 18.63
CA ARG A 590 -40.58 -53.25 17.83
C ARG A 590 -39.23 -53.61 17.17
N ASN A 591 -38.52 -52.62 16.61
CA ASN A 591 -37.24 -52.87 15.94
C ASN A 591 -36.19 -53.43 16.92
N LYS A 592 -36.27 -53.06 18.20
CA LYS A 592 -35.38 -53.61 19.22
C LYS A 592 -35.78 -55.01 19.67
N GLU A 593 -37.07 -55.31 19.80
CA GLU A 593 -37.55 -56.68 20.05
C GLU A 593 -37.19 -57.62 18.87
N LEU A 594 -37.29 -57.14 17.63
CA LEU A 594 -36.77 -57.81 16.41
C LEU A 594 -35.28 -58.12 16.49
N SER A 595 -34.49 -57.22 17.11
CA SER A 595 -33.04 -57.41 17.26
C SER A 595 -32.65 -58.37 18.40
N LYS A 596 -33.46 -58.47 19.48
CA LYS A 596 -33.26 -59.44 20.56
C LYS A 596 -33.49 -60.88 20.07
N GLY A 597 -34.57 -61.12 19.29
CA GLY A 597 -34.89 -62.45 18.75
C GLY A 597 -33.92 -63.00 17.70
N ARG A 598 -32.92 -62.23 17.26
CA ARG A 598 -31.85 -62.65 16.33
C ARG A 598 -30.53 -63.02 17.02
N ILE A 599 -30.44 -62.85 18.33
CA ILE A 599 -29.23 -63.14 19.12
C ILE A 599 -29.31 -64.54 19.78
N ASP A 600 -30.52 -65.15 19.79
CA ASP A 600 -30.78 -66.47 20.36
C ASP A 600 -31.03 -67.58 19.29
N GLU A 601 -30.67 -67.33 18.03
CA GLU A 601 -30.49 -68.32 16.94
C GLU A 601 -29.01 -68.41 16.57
#